data_AF-A0AAU0R3K2-F1
#
_entry.id   AF-A0AAU0R3K2-F1
#
_cell.length_a   1.000
_cell.length_b   1.000
_cell.length_c   1.000
_cell.angle_alpha   90.00
_cell.angle_beta   90.00
_cell.angle_gamma   90.00
#
_symmetry.space_group_name_H-M   'P 1'
#
loop_
_entity.id
_entity.type
_entity.pdbx_description
1 polymer ?
#
loop_
_entity_poly.entity_id
_entity_poly.type
_entity_poly.pdbx_seq_one_letter_code
_entity_poly.pdbx_strand_id
1 'polypeptide(L)'
;MNVREAIVSNRPRENSGSKSANRFDYQKNWALCKLFEIHLSKDDYLIVFDYHEDIILTDSEINPQKITFYQIKTKETSHWNITDLVRPKKTKDASKAFSKLGSLYKNKLLFKEIADSLHFVSNTYYNVELEDETPANNIKELCISRLTENQKKQL
;
A
#
# COMPACT_ATOMS: atom_id res chain seq x y z
N MET A 1 41.19 13.78 -17.67
CA MET A 1 40.01 13.51 -16.84
C MET A 1 40.37 12.39 -15.87
N ASN A 2 40.36 12.65 -14.56
CA ASN A 2 40.62 11.60 -13.58
C ASN A 2 39.34 10.77 -13.31
N VAL A 3 39.49 9.61 -12.67
CA VAL A 3 38.36 8.67 -12.43
C VAL A 3 37.21 9.34 -11.67
N ARG A 4 37.51 10.24 -10.74
CA ARG A 4 36.50 11.00 -9.98
C ARG A 4 35.69 11.93 -10.88
N GLU A 5 36.35 12.67 -11.75
CA GLU A 5 35.70 13.54 -12.76
C GLU A 5 34.86 12.70 -13.73
N ALA A 6 35.39 11.57 -14.21
CA ALA A 6 34.70 10.70 -15.14
C ALA A 6 33.38 10.14 -14.57
N ILE A 7 33.35 9.77 -13.28
CA ILE A 7 32.16 9.24 -12.59
C ILE A 7 31.11 10.34 -12.36
N VAL A 8 31.52 11.54 -11.95
CA VAL A 8 30.60 12.67 -11.71
C VAL A 8 29.95 13.13 -13.02
N SER A 9 30.72 13.15 -14.11
CA SER A 9 30.24 13.60 -15.43
C SER A 9 29.42 12.55 -16.18
N ASN A 10 29.50 11.26 -15.82
CA ASN A 10 28.79 10.17 -16.49
C ASN A 10 27.90 9.42 -15.50
N ARG A 11 26.73 9.99 -15.18
CA ARG A 11 25.74 9.31 -14.33
C ARG A 11 25.26 8.01 -15.00
N PRO A 12 25.03 6.92 -14.24
CA PRO A 12 24.53 5.67 -14.78
C PRO A 12 23.25 5.88 -15.61
N ARG A 13 23.19 5.20 -16.76
CA ARG A 13 22.06 5.29 -17.70
C ARG A 13 20.75 4.75 -17.11
N GLU A 14 20.83 3.83 -16.15
CA GLU A 14 19.67 3.22 -15.50
C GLU A 14 19.45 3.71 -14.07
N ASN A 15 18.32 4.40 -13.86
CA ASN A 15 17.75 4.68 -12.53
C ASN A 15 16.59 3.71 -12.19
N SER A 16 16.28 2.76 -13.07
CA SER A 16 15.21 1.77 -12.87
C SER A 16 15.52 0.80 -11.72
N GLY A 17 16.76 0.33 -11.63
CA GLY A 17 17.21 -0.56 -10.55
C GLY A 17 17.14 0.11 -9.17
N SER A 18 17.61 1.35 -9.06
CA SER A 18 17.55 2.13 -7.82
C SER A 18 16.12 2.49 -7.42
N LYS A 19 15.25 2.81 -8.38
CA LYS A 19 13.82 3.04 -8.11
C LYS A 19 13.14 1.78 -7.56
N SER A 20 13.33 0.63 -8.21
CA SER A 20 12.75 -0.63 -7.75
C SER A 20 13.26 -0.99 -6.36
N ALA A 21 14.57 -0.87 -6.10
CA ALA A 21 15.16 -1.07 -4.78
C ALA A 21 14.49 -0.18 -3.73
N ASN A 22 14.36 1.13 -4.00
CA ASN A 22 13.70 2.06 -3.08
C ASN A 22 12.25 1.68 -2.76
N ARG A 23 11.49 1.13 -3.73
CA ARG A 23 10.11 0.67 -3.47
C ARG A 23 10.09 -0.53 -2.53
N PHE A 24 10.95 -1.51 -2.79
CA PHE A 24 11.07 -2.68 -1.93
C PHE A 24 11.58 -2.31 -0.53
N ASP A 25 12.51 -1.36 -0.44
CA ASP A 25 13.02 -0.88 0.84
C ASP A 25 11.93 -0.18 1.65
N TYR A 26 11.07 0.63 1.01
CA TYR A 26 9.92 1.22 1.70
C TYR A 26 8.97 0.15 2.24
N GLN A 27 8.64 -0.87 1.43
CA GLN A 27 7.76 -1.96 1.85
C GLN A 27 8.36 -2.72 3.05
N LYS A 28 9.64 -3.09 2.98
CA LYS A 28 10.36 -3.77 4.07
C LYS A 28 10.46 -2.92 5.34
N ASN A 29 10.77 -1.64 5.20
CA ASN A 29 10.89 -0.75 6.36
C ASN A 29 9.53 -0.53 7.04
N TRP A 30 8.46 -0.34 6.26
CA TRP A 30 7.11 -0.25 6.82
C TRP A 30 6.71 -1.55 7.53
N ALA A 31 6.97 -2.70 6.90
CA ALA A 31 6.81 -4.03 7.49
C ALA A 31 7.47 -4.16 8.86
N LEU A 32 8.75 -3.77 8.97
CA LEU A 32 9.51 -3.85 10.21
C LEU A 32 8.97 -2.91 11.28
N CYS A 33 8.63 -1.67 10.93
CA CYS A 33 7.96 -0.75 11.84
C CYS A 33 6.66 -1.36 12.37
N LYS A 34 5.83 -1.93 11.48
CA LYS A 34 4.56 -2.53 11.86
C LYS A 34 4.74 -3.75 12.76
N LEU A 35 5.74 -4.59 12.47
CA LEU A 35 6.12 -5.71 13.33
C LEU A 35 6.50 -5.23 14.73
N PHE A 36 7.32 -4.18 14.86
CA PHE A 36 7.68 -3.65 16.18
C PHE A 36 6.47 -3.08 16.93
N GLU A 37 5.58 -2.36 16.24
CA GLU A 37 4.36 -1.83 16.85
C GLU A 37 3.49 -2.94 17.45
N ILE A 38 3.26 -4.01 16.70
CA ILE A 38 2.42 -5.14 17.16
C ILE A 38 3.14 -5.94 18.24
N HIS A 39 4.44 -6.18 18.08
CA HIS A 39 5.21 -6.89 19.11
C HIS A 39 5.18 -6.17 20.47
N LEU A 40 5.15 -4.82 20.46
CA LEU A 40 5.05 -4.01 21.66
C LEU A 40 3.65 -4.06 22.32
N SER A 41 2.59 -4.41 21.59
CA SER A 41 1.25 -4.56 22.18
C SER A 41 1.12 -5.80 23.08
N LYS A 42 2.04 -6.78 22.92
CA LYS A 42 2.05 -8.09 23.60
C LYS A 42 0.87 -9.00 23.26
N ASP A 43 0.11 -8.68 22.22
CA ASP A 43 -0.93 -9.56 21.70
C ASP A 43 -0.30 -10.73 20.91
N ASP A 44 -1.05 -11.83 20.76
CA ASP A 44 -0.67 -12.91 19.85
C ASP A 44 -0.91 -12.47 18.39
N TYR A 45 -0.05 -12.90 17.47
CA TYR A 45 -0.15 -12.56 16.05
C TYR A 45 0.68 -13.47 15.16
N LEU A 46 0.30 -13.56 13.89
CA LEU A 46 1.18 -14.01 12.81
C LEU A 46 1.24 -12.94 11.73
N ILE A 47 2.45 -12.50 11.39
CA ILE A 47 2.71 -11.63 10.24
C ILE A 47 3.28 -12.47 9.09
N VAL A 48 2.71 -12.32 7.90
CA VAL A 48 3.21 -13.00 6.69
C VAL A 48 3.51 -11.95 5.63
N PHE A 49 4.69 -12.07 5.03
CA PHE A 49 5.16 -11.18 3.96
C PHE A 49 4.94 -11.83 2.61
N ASP A 50 4.57 -11.03 1.60
CA ASP A 50 4.44 -11.45 0.20
C ASP A 50 3.49 -12.66 -0.01
N TYR A 51 2.34 -12.62 0.67
CA TYR A 51 1.31 -13.67 0.58
C TYR A 51 -0.08 -13.04 0.57
N HIS A 52 -0.84 -13.27 -0.50
CA HIS A 52 -2.08 -12.54 -0.90
C HIS A 52 -1.88 -11.04 -1.17
N GLU A 53 -1.22 -10.32 -0.27
CA GLU A 53 -0.84 -8.90 -0.38
C GLU A 53 0.62 -8.71 0.04
N ASP A 54 1.10 -7.46 0.05
CA ASP A 54 2.48 -7.16 0.48
C ASP A 54 2.70 -7.63 1.94
N ILE A 55 1.69 -7.47 2.82
CA ILE A 55 1.67 -8.01 4.18
C ILE A 55 0.25 -8.46 4.55
N ILE A 56 0.15 -9.59 5.27
CA ILE A 56 -1.05 -9.97 6.03
C ILE A 56 -0.72 -10.16 7.50
N LEU A 57 -1.69 -9.86 8.36
CA LEU A 57 -1.59 -10.01 9.81
C LEU A 57 -2.79 -10.79 10.32
N THR A 58 -2.56 -11.76 11.21
CA THR A 58 -3.61 -12.44 11.97
C THR A 58 -3.52 -12.12 13.46
N ASP A 59 -4.61 -12.35 14.17
CA ASP A 59 -4.76 -12.15 15.62
C ASP A 59 -4.28 -13.33 16.49
N SER A 60 -3.73 -14.38 15.87
CA SER A 60 -3.09 -15.50 16.57
C SER A 60 -2.21 -16.31 15.63
N GLU A 61 -1.08 -16.82 16.12
CA GLU A 61 -0.25 -17.78 15.39
C GLU A 61 -0.83 -19.21 15.35
N ILE A 62 -1.58 -19.61 16.39
CA ILE A 62 -2.09 -20.99 16.54
C ILE A 62 -3.53 -21.11 16.04
N ASN A 63 -4.40 -20.16 16.36
CA ASN A 63 -5.83 -20.24 16.03
C ASN A 63 -6.38 -18.89 15.52
N PRO A 64 -5.93 -18.42 14.34
CA PRO A 64 -6.33 -17.12 13.81
C PRO A 64 -7.83 -17.05 13.54
N GLN A 65 -8.50 -15.99 14.01
CA GLN A 65 -9.92 -15.71 13.75
C GLN A 65 -10.10 -14.55 12.78
N LYS A 66 -9.07 -13.71 12.60
CA LYS A 66 -9.11 -12.50 11.79
C LYS A 66 -7.87 -12.37 10.93
N ILE A 67 -8.05 -11.76 9.76
CA ILE A 67 -6.97 -11.41 8.83
C ILE A 67 -7.10 -9.94 8.46
N THR A 68 -6.00 -9.20 8.63
CA THR A 68 -5.84 -7.83 8.15
C THR A 68 -4.90 -7.82 6.95
N PHE A 69 -5.28 -7.11 5.89
CA PHE A 69 -4.53 -7.04 4.64
C PHE A 69 -3.91 -5.65 4.44
N TYR A 70 -2.61 -5.61 4.12
CA TYR A 70 -1.89 -4.37 3.82
C TYR A 70 -1.30 -4.43 2.42
N GLN A 71 -1.79 -3.55 1.54
CA GLN A 71 -1.18 -3.29 0.24
C GLN A 71 -0.33 -2.01 0.31
N ILE A 72 0.98 -2.16 0.17
CA ILE A 72 1.95 -1.07 0.31
C ILE A 72 2.44 -0.66 -1.08
N LYS A 73 2.22 0.61 -1.44
CA LYS A 73 2.62 1.16 -2.73
C LYS A 73 3.33 2.49 -2.56
N THR A 74 4.31 2.76 -3.41
CA THR A 74 5.05 4.02 -3.40
C THR A 74 4.77 4.86 -4.63
N LYS A 75 4.90 6.18 -4.49
CA LYS A 75 4.77 7.17 -5.56
C LYS A 75 5.84 8.25 -5.37
N GLU A 76 6.45 8.70 -6.46
CA GLU A 76 7.63 9.58 -6.39
C GLU A 76 7.28 11.06 -6.23
N THR A 77 6.27 11.56 -6.95
CA THR A 77 6.09 13.02 -7.12
C THR A 77 4.66 13.54 -6.94
N SER A 78 3.68 12.67 -6.66
CA SER A 78 2.29 13.14 -6.48
C SER A 78 1.54 12.32 -5.44
N HIS A 79 0.44 12.89 -4.95
CA HIS A 79 -0.51 12.22 -4.06
C HIS A 79 -1.40 11.24 -4.84
N TRP A 80 -2.00 10.29 -4.14
CA TRP A 80 -2.96 9.34 -4.71
C TRP A 80 -4.33 9.99 -4.86
N ASN A 81 -4.90 9.94 -6.07
CA ASN A 81 -6.31 10.28 -6.29
C ASN A 81 -7.15 9.00 -6.43
N ILE A 82 -8.47 9.14 -6.38
CA ILE A 82 -9.40 8.00 -6.54
C ILE A 82 -9.12 7.22 -7.82
N THR A 83 -8.90 7.91 -8.95
CA THR A 83 -8.63 7.27 -10.23
C THR A 83 -7.37 6.41 -10.20
N ASP A 84 -6.30 6.82 -9.51
CA ASP A 84 -5.10 6.01 -9.37
C ASP A 84 -5.38 4.69 -8.65
N LEU A 85 -6.26 4.72 -7.64
CA LEU A 85 -6.60 3.60 -6.77
C LEU A 85 -7.53 2.59 -7.46
N VAL A 86 -8.51 3.08 -8.22
CA VAL A 86 -9.56 2.26 -8.87
C VAL A 86 -9.27 1.92 -10.33
N ARG A 87 -8.24 2.52 -10.94
CA ARG A 87 -7.86 2.18 -12.33
C ARG A 87 -7.22 0.78 -12.40
N PRO A 88 -7.77 -0.14 -13.21
CA PRO A 88 -7.19 -1.46 -13.45
C PRO A 88 -5.76 -1.41 -13.99
N LYS A 89 -4.95 -2.41 -13.62
CA LYS A 89 -3.67 -2.65 -14.28
C LYS A 89 -3.89 -3.03 -15.74
N LYS A 90 -3.08 -2.47 -16.65
CA LYS A 90 -3.06 -2.89 -18.07
C LYS A 90 -2.46 -4.30 -18.15
N THR A 91 -3.23 -5.26 -18.65
CA THR A 91 -2.81 -6.66 -18.82
C THR A 91 -3.48 -7.25 -20.06
N LYS A 92 -2.82 -8.22 -20.69
CA LYS A 92 -3.39 -8.98 -21.83
C LYS A 92 -4.52 -9.92 -21.38
N ASP A 93 -4.49 -10.32 -20.11
CA ASP A 93 -5.50 -11.20 -19.50
C ASP A 93 -6.49 -10.36 -18.69
N ALA A 94 -7.69 -10.15 -19.23
CA ALA A 94 -8.74 -9.36 -18.62
C ALA A 94 -9.16 -9.88 -17.23
N SER A 95 -9.01 -11.19 -16.97
CA SER A 95 -9.33 -11.77 -15.66
C SER A 95 -8.39 -11.31 -14.54
N LYS A 96 -7.24 -10.72 -14.90
CA LYS A 96 -6.24 -10.17 -13.98
C LYS A 96 -6.22 -8.65 -13.96
N ALA A 97 -7.15 -8.00 -14.65
CA ALA A 97 -7.24 -6.54 -14.73
C ALA A 97 -7.90 -5.95 -13.47
N PHE A 98 -7.25 -6.13 -12.32
CA PHE A 98 -7.68 -5.53 -11.07
C PHE A 98 -6.99 -4.17 -10.86
N SER A 99 -7.72 -3.24 -10.25
CA SER A 99 -7.15 -2.03 -9.68
C SER A 99 -6.46 -2.34 -8.35
N LYS A 100 -5.84 -1.32 -7.72
CA LYS A 100 -5.14 -1.51 -6.44
C LYS A 100 -6.15 -1.90 -5.36
N LEU A 101 -7.17 -1.06 -5.20
CA LEU A 101 -8.27 -1.35 -4.27
C LEU A 101 -9.11 -2.55 -4.72
N GLY A 102 -9.29 -2.77 -6.01
CA GLY A 102 -10.01 -3.94 -6.53
C GLY A 102 -9.33 -5.27 -6.16
N SER A 103 -8.00 -5.36 -6.28
CA SER A 103 -7.26 -6.54 -5.81
C SER A 103 -7.38 -6.73 -4.30
N LEU A 104 -7.29 -5.65 -3.53
CA LEU A 104 -7.38 -5.70 -2.08
C LEU A 104 -8.79 -6.11 -1.62
N TYR A 105 -9.83 -5.56 -2.25
CA TYR A 105 -11.24 -5.88 -1.96
C TYR A 105 -11.61 -7.32 -2.36
N LYS A 106 -10.95 -7.89 -3.37
CA LYS A 106 -11.09 -9.31 -3.71
C LYS A 106 -10.74 -10.21 -2.51
N ASN A 107 -9.79 -9.83 -1.66
CA ASN A 107 -9.50 -10.60 -0.44
C ASN A 107 -10.67 -10.55 0.55
N LYS A 108 -11.34 -9.40 0.72
CA LYS A 108 -12.57 -9.34 1.54
C LYS A 108 -13.67 -10.27 0.99
N LEU A 109 -13.83 -10.36 -0.33
CA LEU A 109 -14.78 -11.29 -0.93
C LEU A 109 -14.40 -12.76 -0.72
N LEU A 110 -13.10 -13.07 -0.77
CA LEU A 110 -12.58 -14.44 -0.62
C LEU A 110 -12.66 -14.93 0.84
N PHE A 111 -12.24 -14.09 1.78
CA PHE A 111 -12.13 -14.42 3.21
C PHE A 111 -13.35 -13.98 4.05
N LYS A 112 -14.30 -13.25 3.44
CA LYS A 112 -15.60 -12.88 4.03
C LYS A 112 -15.46 -12.22 5.41
N GLU A 113 -16.11 -12.76 6.42
CA GLU A 113 -16.13 -12.20 7.78
C GLU A 113 -14.77 -12.30 8.49
N ILE A 114 -13.90 -13.22 8.06
CA ILE A 114 -12.55 -13.40 8.62
C ILE A 114 -11.63 -12.26 8.15
N ALA A 115 -11.88 -11.65 6.99
CA ALA A 115 -11.17 -10.43 6.58
C ALA A 115 -11.66 -9.23 7.41
N ASP A 116 -10.91 -8.89 8.45
CA ASP A 116 -11.26 -7.88 9.44
C ASP A 116 -11.09 -6.46 8.87
N SER A 117 -9.94 -6.16 8.26
CA SER A 117 -9.71 -4.85 7.65
C SER A 117 -8.75 -4.88 6.44
N LEU A 118 -8.90 -3.87 5.58
CA LEU A 118 -8.16 -3.70 4.34
C LEU A 118 -7.46 -2.34 4.36
N HIS A 119 -6.15 -2.31 4.11
CA HIS A 119 -5.35 -1.10 4.20
C HIS A 119 -4.52 -0.88 2.94
N PHE A 120 -4.65 0.31 2.36
CA PHE A 120 -3.71 0.80 1.35
C PHE A 120 -2.73 1.76 2.02
N VAL A 121 -1.44 1.45 1.92
CA VAL A 121 -0.37 2.17 2.62
C VAL A 121 0.56 2.82 1.60
N SER A 122 0.97 4.06 1.84
CA SER A 122 1.89 4.75 0.95
C SER A 122 2.85 5.72 1.63
N ASN A 123 3.92 6.07 0.91
CA ASN A 123 4.91 7.07 1.29
C ASN A 123 4.46 8.51 1.00
N THR A 124 3.24 8.69 0.51
CA THR A 124 2.66 9.99 0.14
C THR A 124 1.18 10.01 0.52
N TYR A 125 0.65 11.22 0.63
CA TYR A 125 -0.75 11.45 0.99
C TYR A 125 -1.74 11.21 -0.16
N TYR A 126 -3.00 11.50 0.12
CA TYR A 126 -4.11 11.42 -0.82
C TYR A 126 -4.54 12.82 -1.27
N ASN A 127 -4.93 12.93 -2.53
CA ASN A 127 -5.62 14.09 -3.07
C ASN A 127 -7.06 13.68 -3.36
N VAL A 128 -7.88 13.75 -2.32
CA VAL A 128 -9.28 13.33 -2.27
C VAL A 128 -10.08 14.36 -1.46
N GLU A 129 -11.39 14.35 -1.60
CA GLU A 129 -12.30 15.28 -0.95
C GLU A 129 -12.96 14.56 0.24
N LEU A 130 -12.96 15.23 1.38
CA LEU A 130 -13.55 14.70 2.62
C LEU A 130 -14.84 15.44 2.94
N GLU A 131 -15.76 14.76 3.60
CA GLU A 131 -17.04 15.36 4.04
C GLU A 131 -16.83 16.51 5.04
N ASP A 132 -15.78 16.45 5.83
CA ASP A 132 -15.40 17.47 6.81
C ASP A 132 -14.52 18.59 6.22
N GLU A 133 -14.31 18.59 4.90
CA GLU A 133 -13.49 19.55 4.16
C GLU A 133 -12.02 19.62 4.61
N THR A 134 -11.56 18.67 5.44
CA THR A 134 -10.17 18.62 5.89
C THR A 134 -9.25 18.30 4.70
N PRO A 135 -8.12 19.01 4.54
CA PRO A 135 -7.15 18.67 3.50
C PRO A 135 -6.57 17.25 3.68
N ALA A 136 -6.88 16.36 2.74
CA ALA A 136 -6.41 14.96 2.77
C ALA A 136 -4.88 14.81 2.62
N ASN A 137 -4.19 15.88 2.20
CA ASN A 137 -2.75 15.92 2.05
C ASN A 137 -1.98 16.15 3.36
N ASN A 138 -2.67 16.21 4.50
CA ASN A 138 -2.06 16.41 5.83
C ASN A 138 -2.57 15.40 6.88
N ILE A 139 -3.25 14.34 6.47
CA ILE A 139 -3.74 13.29 7.37
C ILE A 139 -2.92 12.01 7.19
N LYS A 140 -2.52 11.39 8.31
CA LYS A 140 -1.75 10.15 8.28
C LYS A 140 -2.62 8.94 7.93
N GLU A 141 -3.90 8.98 8.33
CA GLU A 141 -4.86 7.92 8.13
C GLU A 141 -6.18 8.49 7.62
N LEU A 142 -6.76 7.81 6.63
CA LEU A 142 -8.03 8.16 5.99
C LEU A 142 -8.88 6.89 5.92
N CYS A 143 -10.10 6.96 6.47
CA CYS A 143 -11.12 5.93 6.26
C CYS A 143 -12.00 6.32 5.07
N ILE A 144 -12.37 5.33 4.24
CA ILE A 144 -13.25 5.54 3.07
C ILE A 144 -14.60 6.17 3.48
N SER A 145 -15.06 5.94 4.70
CA SER A 145 -16.29 6.55 5.21
C SER A 145 -16.25 8.08 5.26
N ARG A 146 -15.06 8.68 5.34
CA ARG A 146 -14.86 10.14 5.37
C ARG A 146 -14.85 10.78 3.99
N LEU A 147 -14.78 10.00 2.91
CA LEU A 147 -14.83 10.53 1.55
C LEU A 147 -16.23 11.10 1.26
N THR A 148 -16.31 12.09 0.38
CA THR A 148 -17.62 12.57 -0.11
C THR A 148 -18.39 11.45 -0.82
N GLU A 149 -19.72 11.53 -0.81
CA GLU A 149 -20.59 10.56 -1.50
C GLU A 149 -20.28 10.44 -3.01
N ASN A 150 -19.85 11.53 -3.65
CA ASN A 150 -19.43 11.53 -5.05
C ASN A 150 -18.15 10.71 -5.28
N GLN A 151 -17.23 10.70 -4.32
CA GLN A 151 -16.00 9.90 -4.41
C GLN A 151 -16.23 8.45 -4.00
N LYS A 152 -17.08 8.19 -3.01
CA LYS A 152 -17.49 6.81 -2.64
C LYS A 152 -18.11 6.07 -3.81
N LYS A 153 -18.93 6.72 -4.64
CA LYS A 153 -19.53 6.13 -5.86
C LYS A 153 -18.53 5.71 -6.94
N GLN A 154 -17.28 6.17 -6.86
CA GLN A 154 -16.23 5.82 -7.81
C GLN A 154 -15.37 4.62 -7.36
N LEU A 155 -15.50 4.19 -6.10
CA LEU A 155 -14.80 3.04 -5.52
C LEU A 155 -15.53 1.73 -5.84
#